data_AF-A0A947EU59-F1
#
_entry.id   AF-A0A947EU59-F1
#
_cell.length_a   1.000
_cell.length_b   1.000
_cell.length_c   1.000
_cell.angle_alpha   90.00
_cell.angle_beta   90.00
_cell.angle_gamma   90.00
#
_symmetry.space_group_name_H-M   'P 1'
#
loop_
_entity.id
_entity.type
_entity.pdbx_description
1 polymer ?
#
loop_
_entity_poly.entity_id
_entity_poly.type
_entity_poly.pdbx_seq_one_letter_code
_entity_poly.pdbx_strand_id
1 'polypeptide(L)'
;MMKKKELLKFFKEIDKAVNKTLDANKAPLLIAGVSRWHSLYEEVNTYSKLYKEPLVGDPEFKNKGQLHKESWKLIRPYFEETLRNKIAGFKDQEHLEITSHQISDILPATENGRVDTLFIKKGADLFGTYGPKKCLILDSEKTTKNKSLLNKAALDTFQKGGHVYVLEQEDMPFPRRAVNALFRY
;
A
#
# COMPACT_ATOMS: atom_id res chain seq x y z
N MET A 1 -41.83 -12.09 4.47
CA MET A 1 -40.55 -12.50 3.85
C MET A 1 -40.56 -12.07 2.40
N MET A 2 -39.60 -11.26 1.95
CA MET A 2 -39.42 -10.93 0.52
C MET A 2 -39.11 -12.19 -0.29
N LYS A 3 -39.66 -12.32 -1.50
CA LYS A 3 -39.38 -13.46 -2.40
C LYS A 3 -37.99 -13.29 -3.02
N LYS A 4 -37.21 -14.38 -3.24
CA LYS A 4 -35.83 -14.31 -3.80
C LYS A 4 -35.71 -13.40 -5.03
N LYS A 5 -36.69 -13.41 -5.93
CA LYS A 5 -36.74 -12.54 -7.12
C LYS A 5 -36.77 -11.05 -6.81
N GLU A 6 -37.47 -10.62 -5.76
CA GLU A 6 -37.56 -9.20 -5.36
C GLU A 6 -36.23 -8.74 -4.76
N LEU A 7 -35.59 -9.61 -3.95
CA LEU A 7 -34.30 -9.31 -3.34
C LEU A 7 -33.17 -9.20 -4.37
N LEU A 8 -33.18 -10.06 -5.41
CA LEU A 8 -32.23 -9.93 -6.53
C LEU A 8 -32.45 -8.65 -7.33
N LYS A 9 -33.71 -8.20 -7.54
CA LYS A 9 -33.98 -6.90 -8.18
C LYS A 9 -33.43 -5.75 -7.35
N PHE A 10 -33.63 -5.79 -6.03
CA PHE A 10 -33.08 -4.79 -5.12
C PHE A 10 -31.54 -4.74 -5.18
N PHE A 11 -30.85 -5.88 -5.11
CA PHE A 11 -29.39 -5.91 -5.21
C PHE A 11 -28.86 -5.45 -6.57
N LYS A 12 -29.59 -5.69 -7.67
CA LYS A 12 -29.24 -5.14 -8.99
C LYS A 12 -29.28 -3.61 -9.01
N GLU A 13 -30.25 -2.99 -8.35
CA GLU A 13 -30.30 -1.53 -8.26
C GLU A 13 -29.17 -0.98 -7.36
N ILE A 14 -28.80 -1.71 -6.29
CA ILE A 14 -27.62 -1.38 -5.50
C ILE A 14 -26.34 -1.46 -6.35
N ASP A 15 -26.13 -2.56 -7.07
CA ASP A 15 -24.94 -2.74 -7.92
C ASP A 15 -24.79 -1.61 -8.95
N LYS A 16 -25.88 -1.23 -9.62
CA LYS A 16 -25.90 -0.06 -10.52
C LYS A 16 -25.52 1.24 -9.80
N ALA A 17 -26.10 1.48 -8.63
CA ALA A 17 -25.81 2.69 -7.85
C ALA A 17 -24.35 2.73 -7.37
N VAL A 18 -23.80 1.59 -6.95
CA VAL A 18 -22.41 1.43 -6.54
C VAL A 18 -21.47 1.72 -7.72
N ASN A 19 -21.69 1.09 -8.87
CA ASN A 19 -20.88 1.32 -10.07
C ASN A 19 -20.98 2.76 -10.61
N LYS A 20 -22.12 3.43 -10.42
CA LYS A 20 -22.29 4.84 -10.79
C LYS A 20 -21.57 5.79 -9.82
N THR A 21 -21.52 5.43 -8.53
CA THR A 21 -20.96 6.29 -7.47
C THR A 21 -19.46 6.10 -7.32
N LEU A 22 -18.99 4.87 -7.44
CA LEU A 22 -17.60 4.49 -7.31
C LEU A 22 -16.99 4.34 -8.71
N ASP A 23 -15.84 4.97 -8.95
CA ASP A 23 -15.02 4.63 -10.11
C ASP A 23 -14.64 3.15 -10.01
N ALA A 24 -15.21 2.33 -10.90
CA ALA A 24 -15.17 0.85 -10.86
C ALA A 24 -13.77 0.22 -10.86
N ASN A 25 -12.71 1.02 -10.94
CA ASN A 25 -11.33 0.59 -11.09
C ASN A 25 -10.38 1.08 -9.99
N LYS A 26 -10.83 1.88 -9.01
CA LYS A 26 -9.89 2.50 -8.05
C LYS A 26 -9.75 1.76 -6.73
N ALA A 27 -10.82 1.26 -6.13
CA ALA A 27 -10.78 0.68 -4.78
C ALA A 27 -11.50 -0.67 -4.71
N PRO A 28 -11.11 -1.57 -3.79
CA PRO A 28 -11.90 -2.76 -3.51
C PRO A 28 -13.20 -2.40 -2.78
N LEU A 29 -14.27 -3.15 -3.07
CA LEU A 29 -15.58 -3.02 -2.43
C LEU A 29 -15.76 -4.15 -1.42
N LEU A 30 -15.98 -3.81 -0.15
CA LEU A 30 -16.30 -4.77 0.90
C LEU A 30 -17.75 -4.57 1.35
N ILE A 31 -18.52 -5.65 1.34
CA ILE A 31 -19.92 -5.65 1.77
C ILE A 31 -20.00 -6.03 3.24
N ALA A 32 -20.77 -5.27 4.02
CA ALA A 32 -21.10 -5.57 5.40
C ALA A 32 -22.57 -5.95 5.53
N GLY A 33 -22.88 -7.07 6.18
CA GLY A 33 -24.25 -7.51 6.36
C GLY A 33 -24.40 -8.99 6.73
N VAL A 34 -25.63 -9.47 6.67
CA VAL A 34 -25.96 -10.87 6.97
C VAL A 34 -25.42 -11.79 5.86
N SER A 35 -24.83 -12.93 6.23
CA SER A 35 -24.18 -13.86 5.29
C SER A 35 -25.05 -14.27 4.10
N ARG A 36 -26.35 -14.51 4.32
CA ARG A 36 -27.31 -14.86 3.27
C ARG A 36 -27.46 -13.79 2.18
N TRP A 37 -27.26 -12.52 2.52
CA TRP A 37 -27.37 -11.42 1.56
C TRP A 37 -26.12 -11.29 0.69
N HIS A 38 -24.96 -11.67 1.21
CA HIS A 38 -23.71 -11.64 0.46
C HIS A 38 -23.78 -12.50 -0.80
N SER A 39 -24.16 -13.79 -0.67
CA SER A 39 -24.24 -14.69 -1.82
C SER A 39 -25.21 -14.19 -2.90
N LEU A 40 -26.31 -13.54 -2.50
CA LEU A 40 -27.29 -12.98 -3.44
C LEU A 40 -26.78 -11.71 -4.13
N TYR A 41 -25.99 -10.89 -3.43
CA TYR A 41 -25.35 -9.73 -4.01
C TYR A 41 -24.24 -10.15 -4.99
N GLU A 42 -23.43 -11.13 -4.62
CA GLU A 42 -22.38 -11.70 -5.48
C GLU A 42 -22.95 -12.26 -6.81
N GLU A 43 -24.14 -12.91 -6.78
CA GLU A 43 -24.85 -13.38 -7.99
C GLU A 43 -25.16 -12.25 -9.00
N VAL A 44 -25.30 -11.00 -8.56
CA VAL A 44 -25.72 -9.87 -9.41
C VAL A 44 -24.68 -8.77 -9.55
N ASN A 45 -23.58 -8.86 -8.80
CA ASN A 45 -22.54 -7.84 -8.76
C ASN A 45 -21.78 -7.77 -10.08
N THR A 46 -21.61 -6.55 -10.59
CA THR A 46 -20.78 -6.23 -11.76
C THR A 46 -19.56 -5.39 -11.40
N TYR A 47 -19.43 -4.97 -10.14
CA TYR A 47 -18.26 -4.25 -9.66
C TYR A 47 -17.00 -5.14 -9.67
N SER A 48 -15.99 -4.73 -10.44
CA SER A 48 -14.82 -5.57 -10.76
C SER A 48 -13.95 -5.95 -9.55
N LYS A 49 -13.91 -5.10 -8.52
CA LYS A 49 -13.06 -5.27 -7.33
C LYS A 49 -13.87 -5.62 -6.09
N LEU A 50 -14.90 -6.46 -6.21
CA LEU A 50 -15.61 -6.99 -5.05
C LEU A 50 -14.65 -7.84 -4.22
N TYR A 51 -14.47 -7.48 -2.95
CA TYR A 51 -13.67 -8.24 -2.01
C TYR A 51 -14.41 -9.50 -1.60
N LYS A 52 -13.74 -10.64 -1.69
CA LYS A 52 -14.35 -11.98 -1.60
C LYS A 52 -15.01 -12.26 -0.25
N GLU A 53 -14.44 -11.73 0.83
CA GLU A 53 -14.91 -12.00 2.19
C GLU A 53 -15.77 -10.85 2.70
N PRO A 54 -17.06 -11.06 3.00
CA PRO A 54 -17.91 -10.03 3.58
C PRO A 54 -17.57 -9.78 5.05
N LEU A 55 -17.84 -8.57 5.52
CA LEU A 55 -17.97 -8.32 6.95
C LEU A 55 -19.33 -8.84 7.43
N VAL A 56 -19.34 -10.09 7.91
CA VAL A 56 -20.56 -10.73 8.42
C VAL A 56 -20.96 -10.14 9.77
N GLY A 57 -22.24 -9.83 9.91
CA GLY A 57 -22.82 -9.43 11.18
C GLY A 57 -24.04 -8.54 10.99
N ASP A 58 -24.38 -7.82 12.05
CA ASP A 58 -25.43 -6.82 12.00
C ASP A 58 -24.82 -5.41 11.99
N PRO A 59 -24.61 -4.82 10.80
CA PRO A 59 -24.05 -3.48 10.69
C PRO A 59 -25.00 -2.39 11.19
N GLU A 60 -26.30 -2.67 11.35
CA GLU A 60 -27.30 -1.70 11.80
C GLU A 60 -27.05 -1.25 13.24
N PHE A 61 -26.52 -2.14 14.08
CA PHE A 61 -26.16 -1.85 15.47
C PHE A 61 -24.74 -1.30 15.65
N LYS A 62 -24.01 -1.03 14.56
CA LYS A 62 -22.62 -0.55 14.61
C LYS A 62 -22.53 0.88 14.11
N ASN A 63 -21.79 1.71 14.84
CA ASN A 63 -21.46 3.03 14.34
C ASN A 63 -20.41 2.97 13.22
N LYS A 64 -20.28 4.07 12.46
CA LYS A 64 -19.33 4.16 11.33
C LYS A 64 -17.89 3.82 11.70
N GLY A 65 -17.44 4.21 12.90
CA GLY A 65 -16.08 3.95 13.36
C GLY A 65 -15.81 2.47 13.66
N GLN A 66 -16.78 1.78 14.26
CA GLN A 66 -16.71 0.33 14.51
C GLN A 66 -16.71 -0.45 13.19
N LEU A 67 -17.63 -0.11 12.27
CA LEU A 67 -17.67 -0.72 10.94
C LEU A 67 -16.34 -0.53 10.21
N HIS A 68 -15.80 0.69 10.19
CA HIS A 68 -14.51 0.95 9.57
C HIS A 68 -13.39 0.11 10.20
N LYS A 69 -13.31 0.06 11.53
CA LYS A 69 -12.27 -0.69 12.25
C LYS A 69 -12.32 -2.19 11.93
N GLU A 70 -13.51 -2.78 11.88
CA GLU A 70 -13.69 -4.19 11.57
C GLU A 70 -13.45 -4.49 10.09
N SER A 71 -14.01 -3.68 9.18
CA SER A 71 -13.74 -3.79 7.75
C SER A 71 -12.25 -3.67 7.44
N TRP A 72 -11.54 -2.74 8.10
CA TRP A 72 -10.11 -2.57 7.93
C TRP A 72 -9.32 -3.82 8.35
N LYS A 73 -9.64 -4.42 9.50
CA LYS A 73 -8.99 -5.67 9.92
C LYS A 73 -9.14 -6.78 8.90
N LEU A 74 -10.30 -6.86 8.24
CA LEU A 74 -10.59 -7.87 7.24
C LEU A 74 -9.87 -7.60 5.92
N ILE A 75 -9.95 -6.38 5.39
CA ILE A 75 -9.44 -6.06 4.05
C ILE A 75 -7.97 -5.65 4.02
N ARG A 76 -7.36 -5.29 5.16
CA ARG A 76 -5.95 -4.88 5.25
C ARG A 76 -4.99 -5.81 4.48
N PRO A 77 -5.11 -7.16 4.53
CA PRO A 77 -4.25 -8.05 3.77
C PRO A 77 -4.25 -7.82 2.25
N TYR A 78 -5.37 -7.37 1.67
CA TYR A 78 -5.47 -7.03 0.24
C TYR A 78 -4.57 -5.85 -0.11
N PHE A 79 -4.55 -4.80 0.71
CA PHE A 79 -3.70 -3.63 0.48
C PHE A 79 -2.22 -3.91 0.75
N GLU A 80 -1.94 -4.83 1.69
CA GLU A 80 -0.58 -5.22 2.06
C GLU A 80 0.01 -6.31 1.14
N GLU A 81 -0.76 -6.87 0.22
CA GLU A 81 -0.28 -7.96 -0.66
C GLU A 81 0.92 -7.52 -1.50
N THR A 82 0.82 -6.37 -2.16
CA THR A 82 1.94 -5.82 -2.93
C THR A 82 3.17 -5.63 -2.05
N LEU A 83 3.01 -5.06 -0.85
CA LEU A 83 4.10 -4.88 0.10
C LEU A 83 4.75 -6.22 0.48
N ARG A 84 3.95 -7.22 0.85
CA ARG A 84 4.46 -8.57 1.19
C ARG A 84 5.24 -9.19 0.04
N ASN A 85 4.74 -9.08 -1.19
CA ASN A 85 5.42 -9.59 -2.38
C ASN A 85 6.74 -8.86 -2.64
N LYS A 86 6.80 -7.53 -2.44
CA LYS A 86 8.04 -6.75 -2.59
C LYS A 86 9.05 -7.08 -1.48
N ILE A 87 8.62 -7.28 -0.24
CA ILE A 87 9.49 -7.71 0.86
C ILE A 87 10.04 -9.11 0.60
N ALA A 88 9.19 -10.05 0.14
CA ALA A 88 9.61 -11.40 -0.22
C ALA A 88 10.64 -11.37 -1.37
N GLY A 89 10.34 -10.65 -2.45
CA GLY A 89 11.27 -10.49 -3.58
C GLY A 89 12.60 -9.86 -3.18
N PHE A 90 12.59 -8.88 -2.27
CA PHE A 90 13.82 -8.33 -1.73
C PHE A 90 14.66 -9.40 -0.99
N LYS A 91 14.03 -10.21 -0.12
CA LYS A 91 14.72 -11.26 0.63
C LYS A 91 15.28 -12.35 -0.28
N ASP A 92 14.53 -12.76 -1.29
CA ASP A 92 14.95 -13.77 -2.26
C ASP A 92 16.16 -13.31 -3.09
N GLN A 93 16.29 -11.98 -3.29
CA GLN A 93 17.30 -11.36 -4.15
C GLN A 93 18.37 -10.60 -3.36
N GLU A 94 18.43 -10.79 -2.05
CA GLU A 94 19.31 -10.05 -1.13
C GLU A 94 20.80 -10.15 -1.49
N HIS A 95 21.19 -11.28 -2.08
CA HIS A 95 22.57 -11.60 -2.47
C HIS A 95 22.91 -11.16 -3.91
N LEU A 96 21.95 -10.58 -4.63
CA LEU A 96 22.10 -10.11 -6.01
C LEU A 96 22.27 -8.58 -6.04
N GLU A 97 22.89 -8.06 -7.10
CA GLU A 97 23.13 -6.61 -7.30
C GLU A 97 21.84 -5.78 -7.57
N ILE A 98 20.67 -6.36 -7.35
CA ILE A 98 19.35 -5.73 -7.54
C ILE A 98 18.71 -5.29 -6.21
N THR A 99 19.42 -5.43 -5.09
CA THR A 99 19.02 -4.86 -3.80
C THR A 99 20.13 -3.98 -3.22
N SER A 100 19.77 -2.95 -2.46
CA SER A 100 20.75 -2.16 -1.70
C SER A 100 20.13 -1.63 -0.41
N HIS A 101 20.98 -1.39 0.58
CA HIS A 101 20.64 -0.74 1.85
C HIS A 101 21.55 0.46 2.16
N GLN A 102 22.33 0.90 1.16
CA GLN A 102 23.27 2.01 1.28
C GLN A 102 22.72 3.22 0.55
N ILE A 103 22.58 4.33 1.26
CA ILE A 103 22.01 5.56 0.70
C ILE A 103 22.84 6.12 -0.47
N SER A 104 24.15 5.85 -0.49
CA SER A 104 25.08 6.21 -1.57
C SER A 104 24.71 5.58 -2.92
N ASP A 105 24.15 4.38 -2.88
CA ASP A 105 23.79 3.61 -4.09
C ASP A 105 22.34 3.90 -4.46
N ILE A 106 21.49 4.08 -3.43
CA ILE A 106 20.05 4.29 -3.57
C ILE A 106 19.76 5.66 -4.17
N LEU A 107 20.37 6.75 -3.71
CA LEU A 107 20.07 8.10 -4.22
C LEU A 107 20.29 8.25 -5.75
N PRO A 108 21.42 7.80 -6.32
CA PRO A 108 21.59 7.77 -7.77
C PRO A 108 20.55 6.89 -8.49
N ALA A 109 20.18 5.76 -7.87
CA ALA A 109 19.18 4.85 -8.43
C ALA A 109 17.77 5.47 -8.43
N THR A 110 17.38 6.22 -7.39
CA THR A 110 16.08 6.90 -7.33
C THR A 110 15.99 7.99 -8.39
N GLU A 111 17.03 8.80 -8.58
CA GLU A 111 17.06 9.85 -9.61
C GLU A 111 16.93 9.31 -11.04
N ASN A 112 17.57 8.16 -11.28
CA ASN A 112 17.54 7.49 -12.57
C ASN A 112 16.29 6.60 -12.77
N GLY A 113 15.38 6.52 -11.78
CA GLY A 113 14.19 5.68 -11.86
C GLY A 113 14.47 4.17 -11.90
N ARG A 114 15.62 3.75 -11.35
CA ARG A 114 16.02 2.34 -11.23
C ARG A 114 15.40 1.66 -10.01
N VAL A 115 14.95 2.41 -9.01
CA VAL A 115 14.27 1.87 -7.84
C VAL A 115 12.85 1.44 -8.21
N ASP A 116 12.58 0.15 -8.02
CA ASP A 116 11.24 -0.40 -8.09
C ASP A 116 10.49 -0.11 -6.78
N THR A 117 11.10 -0.45 -5.64
CA THR A 117 10.49 -0.27 -4.32
C THR A 117 11.51 0.25 -3.31
N LEU A 118 11.14 1.29 -2.58
CA LEU A 118 11.91 1.88 -1.49
C LEU A 118 11.21 1.62 -0.15
N PHE A 119 11.93 1.02 0.80
CA PHE A 119 11.48 0.81 2.17
C PHE A 119 12.24 1.74 3.10
N ILE A 120 11.53 2.57 3.87
CA ILE A 120 12.10 3.53 4.82
C ILE A 120 11.69 3.13 6.23
N LYS A 121 12.65 3.07 7.15
CA LYS A 121 12.35 2.81 8.55
C LYS A 121 11.61 4.00 9.15
N LYS A 122 10.49 3.75 9.80
CA LYS A 122 9.67 4.78 10.44
C LYS A 122 10.49 5.53 11.48
N GLY A 123 10.39 6.86 11.45
CA GLY A 123 11.13 7.74 12.35
C GLY A 123 12.64 7.83 12.07
N ALA A 124 13.18 7.08 11.10
CA ALA A 124 14.55 7.28 10.66
C ALA A 124 14.61 8.43 9.63
N ASP A 125 15.71 9.17 9.67
CA ASP A 125 16.08 10.10 8.63
C ASP A 125 17.60 10.17 8.50
N LEU A 126 18.08 10.55 7.33
CA LEU A 126 19.48 10.82 7.05
C LEU A 126 19.58 12.24 6.52
N PHE A 127 20.29 13.10 7.25
CA PHE A 127 20.50 14.48 6.86
C PHE A 127 21.82 14.63 6.12
N GLY A 128 21.83 15.50 5.11
CA GLY A 128 23.04 15.73 4.35
C GLY A 128 22.83 16.61 3.13
N THR A 129 23.84 16.63 2.28
CA THR A 129 23.78 17.24 0.96
C THR A 129 24.06 16.20 -0.12
N TYR A 130 23.30 16.30 -1.20
CA TYR A 130 23.50 15.48 -2.39
C TYR A 130 23.43 16.39 -3.61
N GLY A 131 24.57 16.60 -4.25
CA GLY A 131 24.77 17.65 -5.26
C GLY A 131 24.88 17.15 -6.71
N PRO A 132 25.05 18.07 -7.68
CA PRO A 132 25.01 17.79 -9.12
C PRO A 132 26.03 16.75 -9.63
N LYS A 133 27.12 16.53 -8.89
CA LYS A 133 28.14 15.52 -9.20
C LYS A 133 27.90 14.18 -8.51
N LYS A 134 26.69 13.94 -7.98
CA LYS A 134 26.36 12.80 -7.12
C LYS A 134 27.25 12.67 -5.87
N CYS A 135 27.80 13.80 -5.43
CA CYS A 135 28.57 13.87 -4.21
C CYS A 135 27.60 13.86 -3.02
N LEU A 136 27.67 12.80 -2.22
CA LEU A 136 26.90 12.61 -1.01
C LEU A 136 27.75 12.99 0.20
N ILE A 137 27.24 13.90 1.02
CA ILE A 137 27.81 14.25 2.32
C ILE A 137 26.72 14.00 3.37
N LEU A 138 27.01 13.13 4.33
CA LEU A 138 26.13 12.86 5.47
C LEU A 138 26.51 13.75 6.64
N ASP A 139 25.50 14.38 7.23
CA ASP A 139 25.63 15.18 8.43
C ASP A 139 25.08 14.40 9.64
N SER A 140 25.70 14.58 10.81
CA SER A 140 25.26 13.95 12.06
C SER A 140 23.96 14.55 12.62
N GLU A 141 23.65 15.80 12.26
CA GLU A 141 22.52 16.54 12.81
C GLU A 141 21.73 17.28 11.73
N LYS A 142 20.44 17.51 12.02
CA LYS A 142 19.58 18.34 11.18
C LYS A 142 19.95 19.82 11.36
N THR A 143 20.20 20.50 10.25
CA THR A 143 20.49 21.94 10.24
C THR A 143 19.65 22.65 9.19
N THR A 144 19.71 23.98 9.14
CA THR A 144 19.05 24.76 8.07
C THR A 144 19.72 24.63 6.71
N LYS A 145 20.94 24.08 6.66
CA LYS A 145 21.75 23.98 5.45
C LYS A 145 21.68 22.60 4.79
N ASN A 146 21.13 21.60 5.47
CA ASN A 146 21.02 20.24 4.97
C ASN A 146 19.57 19.82 4.74
N LYS A 147 19.40 18.71 4.03
CA LYS A 147 18.09 18.18 3.63
C LYS A 147 17.96 16.74 4.07
N SER A 148 16.72 16.29 4.23
CA SER A 148 16.41 14.88 4.40
C SER A 148 16.67 14.15 3.08
N LEU A 149 17.65 13.25 3.10
CA LEU A 149 18.00 12.41 1.98
C LEU A 149 16.99 11.28 1.78
N LEU A 150 16.40 10.76 2.85
CA LEU A 150 15.35 9.75 2.75
C LEU A 150 14.07 10.33 2.14
N ASN A 151 13.70 11.57 2.51
CA ASN A 151 12.57 12.25 1.89
C ASN A 151 12.83 12.55 0.41
N LYS A 152 14.06 12.95 0.03
CA LYS A 152 14.43 13.10 -1.38
C LYS A 152 14.31 11.76 -2.13
N ALA A 153 14.89 10.69 -1.59
CA ALA A 153 14.82 9.35 -2.20
C ALA A 153 13.37 8.88 -2.36
N ALA A 154 12.51 9.10 -1.36
CA ALA A 154 11.09 8.80 -1.42
C ALA A 154 10.38 9.57 -2.53
N LEU A 155 10.59 10.88 -2.60
CA LEU A 155 9.97 11.75 -3.60
C LEU A 155 10.40 11.34 -5.02
N ASP A 156 11.70 11.15 -5.23
CA ASP A 156 12.25 10.73 -6.52
C ASP A 156 11.69 9.36 -6.94
N THR A 157 11.66 8.39 -6.02
CA THR A 157 11.10 7.05 -6.29
C THR A 157 9.64 7.15 -6.71
N PHE A 158 8.83 7.87 -5.93
CA PHE A 158 7.41 8.05 -6.21
C PHE A 158 7.17 8.74 -7.57
N GLN A 159 7.91 9.81 -7.86
CA GLN A 159 7.82 10.53 -9.13
C GLN A 159 8.23 9.69 -10.33
N LYS A 160 9.14 8.72 -10.15
CA LYS A 160 9.58 7.78 -11.19
C LYS A 160 8.72 6.51 -11.26
N GLY A 161 7.59 6.47 -10.55
CA GLY A 161 6.64 5.36 -10.57
C GLY A 161 7.10 4.13 -9.80
N GLY A 162 8.02 4.28 -8.86
CA GLY A 162 8.33 3.25 -7.88
C GLY A 162 7.38 3.28 -6.67
N HIS A 163 7.44 2.24 -5.85
CA HIS A 163 6.70 2.14 -4.60
C HIS A 163 7.52 2.69 -3.42
N VAL A 164 6.87 3.36 -2.48
CA VAL A 164 7.51 3.83 -1.24
C VAL A 164 6.70 3.33 -0.05
N TYR A 165 7.36 2.65 0.87
CA TYR A 165 6.76 2.14 2.09
C TYR A 165 7.53 2.62 3.32
N VAL A 166 6.79 3.12 4.31
CA VAL A 166 7.34 3.45 5.63
C VAL A 166 6.96 2.34 6.59
N LEU A 167 7.96 1.65 7.14
CA LEU A 167 7.78 0.42 7.91
C LEU A 167 8.35 0.53 9.31
N GLU A 168 7.77 -0.20 10.26
CA GLU A 168 8.40 -0.40 11.58
C GLU A 168 9.70 -1.21 11.43
N GLN A 169 10.57 -1.17 12.43
CA GLN A 169 11.90 -1.77 12.35
C GLN A 169 11.85 -3.28 12.06
N GLU A 170 10.91 -3.97 12.69
CA GLU A 170 10.65 -5.40 12.57
C GLU A 170 10.15 -5.83 11.18
N ASP A 171 9.50 -4.93 10.46
CA ASP A 171 8.93 -5.20 9.13
C ASP A 171 9.92 -4.87 7.99
N MET A 172 11.01 -4.17 8.29
CA MET A 172 12.03 -3.81 7.30
C MET A 172 12.75 -5.07 6.79
N PRO A 173 13.03 -5.17 5.47
CA PRO A 173 13.80 -6.30 4.92
C PRO A 173 15.17 -6.47 5.61
N PHE A 174 15.90 -5.36 5.80
CA PHE A 174 17.01 -5.28 6.75
C PHE A 174 16.68 -4.33 7.91
N PRO A 175 16.33 -4.85 9.10
CA PRO A 175 15.91 -4.05 10.26
C PRO A 175 16.90 -2.99 10.74
N ARG A 176 18.20 -3.26 10.61
CA ARG A 176 19.26 -2.38 11.13
C ARG A 176 19.54 -1.18 10.24
N ARG A 177 18.94 -1.10 9.06
CA ARG A 177 19.20 -0.05 8.07
C ARG A 177 18.05 0.95 8.05
N ALA A 178 18.39 2.21 7.84
CA ALA A 178 17.40 3.29 7.75
C ALA A 178 16.56 3.19 6.46
N VAL A 179 17.13 2.58 5.41
CA VAL A 179 16.52 2.46 4.10
C VAL A 179 16.94 1.15 3.43
N ASN A 180 16.05 0.55 2.66
CA ASN A 180 16.30 -0.58 1.78
C ASN A 180 15.66 -0.28 0.42
N ALA A 181 16.28 -0.72 -0.67
CA ALA A 181 15.77 -0.52 -2.02
C ALA A 181 15.84 -1.82 -2.82
N LEU A 182 14.75 -2.12 -3.51
CA LEU A 182 14.68 -3.12 -4.58
C LEU A 182 14.77 -2.38 -5.92
N PHE A 183 15.70 -2.79 -6.77
CA PHE A 183 15.88 -2.23 -8.11
C PHE A 183 15.10 -3.01 -9.15
N ARG A 184 14.78 -2.33 -10.27
CA ARG A 184 14.12 -2.93 -11.43
C ARG A 184 15.06 -3.84 -12.23
N TYR A 185 16.35 -3.52 -12.22
CA TYR A 185 17.46 -4.15 -12.93
C TYR A 185 18.81 -3.68 -12.40
#